data_AF-A0A1Y3BJ30-F1
#
_entry.id   AF-A0A1Y3BJ30-F1
#
_cell.length_a   1.000
_cell.length_b   1.000
_cell.length_c   1.000
_cell.angle_alpha   90.00
_cell.angle_beta   90.00
_cell.angle_gamma   90.00
#
_symmetry.space_group_name_H-M   'P 1'
#
loop_
_entity.id
_entity.type
_entity.pdbx_description
1 polymer ?
#
loop_
_entity_poly.entity_id
_entity_poly.type
_entity_poly.pdbx_seq_one_letter_code
_entity_poly.pdbx_strand_id
1 'polypeptide(L)' 'MHAISLEAEAAIHSRNLFIELNNKLTVPVDKTTATAIAAVNASLKCAAAAIVVLTTTGRSAHALS' A
#
# COMPACT_ATOMS: atom_id res chain seq x y z
N MET A 1 17.35 -5.50 16.17
CA MET A 1 16.04 -5.76 15.54
C MET A 1 15.90 -5.07 14.18
N HIS A 2 16.47 -3.87 13.97
CA HIS A 2 16.39 -3.13 12.70
C HIS A 2 16.92 -3.89 11.46
N ALA A 3 18.13 -4.46 11.52
CA ALA A 3 18.73 -5.14 10.36
C ALA A 3 17.92 -6.36 9.90
N ILE A 4 17.36 -7.13 10.83
CA ILE A 4 16.54 -8.31 10.50
C ILE A 4 15.26 -7.88 9.78
N SER A 5 14.58 -6.82 10.26
CA SER A 5 13.39 -6.29 9.60
C SER A 5 13.68 -5.76 8.19
N LEU A 6 14.82 -5.07 8.00
CA LEU A 6 15.21 -4.54 6.70
C LEU A 6 15.41 -5.66 5.66
N GLU A 7 16.17 -6.70 6.03
CA GLU A 7 16.40 -7.85 5.14
C GLU A 7 15.10 -8.62 4.86
N ALA A 8 14.25 -8.76 5.88
CA ALA A 8 12.95 -9.42 5.73
C ALA A 8 12.02 -8.62 4.78
N GLU A 9 11.96 -7.30 4.91
CA GLU A 9 11.18 -6.42 4.04
C GLU A 9 11.66 -6.44 2.59
N ALA A 10 12.99 -6.46 2.38
CA ALA A 10 13.57 -6.56 1.05
C ALA A 10 13.22 -7.89 0.34
N ALA A 11 12.96 -8.95 1.10
CA ALA A 11 12.56 -10.25 0.57
C ALA A 11 11.05 -10.36 0.27
N ILE A 12 10.22 -9.37 0.63
CA ILE A 12 8.78 -9.40 0.39
C ILE A 12 8.48 -9.20 -1.10
N HIS A 13 7.66 -10.09 -1.67
CA HIS A 13 7.14 -9.93 -3.04
C HIS A 13 5.92 -8.99 -3.06
N SER A 14 6.16 -7.68 -2.92
CA SER A 14 5.11 -6.67 -2.70
C SER A 14 4.00 -6.66 -3.77
N ARG A 15 4.32 -7.01 -5.03
CA ARG A 15 3.33 -7.09 -6.11
C ARG A 15 2.30 -8.21 -5.91
N ASN A 16 2.74 -9.39 -5.47
CA ASN A 16 1.86 -10.54 -5.25
C ASN A 16 1.04 -10.31 -4.00
N LEU A 17 1.66 -9.80 -2.93
CA LEU A 17 0.95 -9.39 -1.72
C LEU A 17 -0.18 -8.39 -2.04
N PHE A 18 0.11 -7.37 -2.85
CA PHE A 18 -0.91 -6.41 -3.28
C PHE A 18 -2.05 -7.07 -4.07
N ILE A 19 -1.76 -7.98 -4.99
CA ILE A 19 -2.78 -8.71 -5.77
C ILE A 19 -3.67 -9.54 -4.83
N GLU A 20 -3.08 -10.27 -3.89
CA GLU A 20 -3.82 -11.09 -2.93
C GLU A 20 -4.74 -10.25 -2.03
N LEU A 21 -4.24 -9.11 -1.54
CA LEU A 21 -5.05 -8.19 -0.75
C LEU A 21 -6.20 -7.61 -1.58
N ASN A 22 -5.92 -7.19 -2.80
CA ASN A 22 -6.92 -6.61 -3.68
C ASN A 22 -8.01 -7.63 -4.06
N ASN A 23 -7.67 -8.92 -4.20
CA ASN A 23 -8.63 -10.00 -4.46
C ASN A 23 -9.56 -10.28 -3.29
N LYS A 24 -9.20 -9.89 -2.05
CA LYS A 24 -10.05 -10.07 -0.85
C LYS A 24 -11.06 -8.93 -0.66
N LEU A 25 -10.97 -7.86 -1.46
CA LEU A 25 -11.86 -6.72 -1.33
C LEU A 25 -13.26 -7.03 -1.86
N THR A 26 -14.27 -6.51 -1.18
CA THR A 26 -15.65 -6.52 -1.66
C THR A 26 -15.97 -5.21 -2.38
N VAL A 27 -16.48 -5.32 -3.60
CA VAL A 27 -16.89 -4.17 -4.42
C VAL A 27 -18.38 -3.88 -4.16
N PRO A 28 -18.81 -2.62 -4.01
CA PRO A 28 -18.05 -1.37 -4.15
C PRO A 28 -17.27 -0.97 -2.90
N VAL A 29 -16.06 -0.42 -3.11
CA VAL A 29 -15.23 0.17 -2.06
C VAL A 29 -15.51 1.66 -1.92
N ASP A 30 -15.26 2.21 -0.73
CA ASP A 30 -15.36 3.65 -0.51
C ASP A 30 -14.25 4.44 -1.24
N LYS A 31 -14.43 5.75 -1.37
CA LYS A 31 -13.51 6.63 -2.13
C LYS A 31 -12.11 6.67 -1.54
N THR A 32 -11.96 6.57 -0.22
CA THR A 32 -10.65 6.58 0.44
C THR A 32 -9.90 5.30 0.11
N THR A 33 -10.55 4.15 0.25
CA THR A 33 -9.96 2.84 -0.09
C THR A 33 -9.64 2.74 -1.58
N ALA A 34 -10.53 3.18 -2.47
CA ALA A 34 -10.28 3.22 -3.91
C ALA A 34 -9.03 4.05 -4.27
N THR A 35 -8.88 5.21 -3.62
CA THR A 35 -7.72 6.10 -3.84
C THR A 35 -6.43 5.47 -3.30
N ALA A 36 -6.50 4.78 -2.16
CA ALA A 36 -5.35 4.07 -1.58
C ALA A 36 -4.86 2.95 -2.52
N ILE A 37 -5.78 2.13 -3.04
CA ILE A 37 -5.47 1.07 -4.01
C ILE A 37 -4.81 1.65 -5.27
N ALA A 38 -5.37 2.75 -5.79
CA ALA A 38 -4.82 3.41 -6.98
C ALA A 38 -3.40 3.95 -6.73
N ALA A 39 -3.15 4.57 -5.57
CA ALA A 39 -1.84 5.10 -5.20
C ALA A 39 -0.78 3.99 -5.05
N VAL A 40 -1.11 2.88 -4.37
CA VAL A 40 -0.19 1.73 -4.23
C VAL A 40 0.07 1.06 -5.58
N ASN A 41 -0.96 0.92 -6.42
CA ASN A 41 -0.78 0.38 -7.77
C ASN A 41 0.12 1.27 -8.64
N ALA A 42 -0.03 2.60 -8.53
CA ALA A 42 0.81 3.55 -9.24
C ALA A 42 2.27 3.46 -8.78
N SER A 43 2.52 3.42 -7.45
CA SER A 43 3.89 3.35 -6.91
C SER A 43 4.61 2.07 -7.34
N LEU A 44 3.92 0.92 -7.33
CA LEU A 44 4.46 -0.36 -7.79
C LEU A 44 4.74 -0.40 -9.30
N LYS A 45 3.98 0.37 -10.09
CA LYS A 45 4.18 0.48 -11.55
C LYS A 45 5.37 1.37 -11.91
N CYS A 46 5.56 2.48 -11.21
CA CYS A 46 6.62 3.45 -11.51
C CYS A 46 7.87 3.31 -10.63
N ALA A 47 7.91 2.33 -9.72
CA ALA A 47 8.98 2.18 -8.73
C ALA A 47 9.21 3.48 -7.93
N ALA A 48 8.12 4.09 -7.44
CA ALA A 48 8.22 5.31 -6.64
C ALA A 48 9.00 5.07 -5.34
N ALA A 49 9.88 6.01 -4.99
CA ALA A 49 10.64 5.94 -3.73
C ALA A 49 9.79 6.19 -2.48
N ALA A 50 8.67 6.92 -2.61
CA ALA A 50 7.79 7.25 -1.49
C ALA A 50 6.36 7.57 -1.97
N ILE A 51 5.38 7.45 -1.06
CA ILE A 51 4.01 7.93 -1.20
C ILE A 51 3.81 9.07 -0.20
N VAL A 52 3.39 10.25 -0.66
CA VAL A 52 3.11 11.41 0.20
C VAL A 52 1.60 11.55 0.38
N VAL A 53 1.14 11.61 1.63
CA VAL A 53 -0.28 11.63 1.99
C VAL A 53 -0.58 12.86 2.84
N LEU A 54 -1.51 13.70 2.39
CA LEU A 54 -2.04 14.81 3.19
C LEU A 54 -3.24 14.30 4.00
N THR A 55 -3.16 14.36 5.32
CA THR A 55 -4.21 13.86 6.21
C THR A 55 -4.24 14.64 7.52
N THR A 56 -5.44 14.83 8.07
CA THR A 56 -5.63 15.49 9.38
C THR A 56 -5.71 14.46 10.51
N THR A 57 -6.41 13.34 10.30
CA THR A 57 -6.63 12.31 11.34
C THR A 57 -5.78 11.06 11.15
N GLY A 58 -5.08 10.91 10.02
CA GLY A 58 -4.31 9.71 9.71
C GLY A 58 -5.10 8.61 9.00
N ARG A 59 -6.43 8.69 8.90
CA ARG A 59 -7.26 7.63 8.28
C ARG A 59 -6.83 7.27 6.86
N SER A 60 -6.47 8.26 6.04
CA SER A 60 -6.02 8.02 4.66
C SER A 60 -4.63 7.37 4.60
N ALA A 61 -3.73 7.70 5.53
CA ALA A 61 -2.42 7.06 5.63
C ALA A 61 -2.55 5.61 6.13
N HIS A 62 -3.47 5.37 7.08
CA HIS A 62 -3.78 4.04 7.57
C HIS A 62 -4.35 3.13 6.47
N ALA A 63 -5.19 3.67 5.57
CA ALA A 63 -5.70 2.91 4.43
C ALA A 63 -4.63 2.50 3.41
N LEU A 64 -3.44 3.12 3.44
CA LEU A 64 -2.30 2.80 2.59
C LEU A 64 -1.30 1.84 3.24
N SER A 65 -1.43 1.59 4.55
CA SER A 65 -0.48 0.79 5.34
C SER A 65 -0.81 -0.69 5.32
#